data_AF-A0A9D9EI03-F1
#
_entry.id   AF-A0A9D9EI03-F1
#
_cell.length_a   1.000
_cell.length_b   1.000
_cell.length_c   1.000
_cell.angle_alpha   90.00
_cell.angle_beta   90.00
_cell.angle_gamma   90.00
#
_symmetry.space_group_name_H-M   'P 1'
#
loop_
_entity.id
_entity.type
_entity.pdbx_description
1 polymer ?
#
loop_
_entity_poly.entity_id
_entity_poly.type
_entity_poly.pdbx_seq_one_letter_code
_entity_poly.pdbx_strand_id
1 'polypeptide(L)'
;MREEKHTTLYRDKNPDAARCIDVSIEDGLVEFGQQDIGPLCEEMFGDSDYERIIFNLPARQLRAAMHVKTDGELLAVLKRDYGTEDAFDRFSKFVHDNHLEYDVYCG
;
A
#
# COMPACT_ATOMS: atom_id res chain seq x y z
N MET A 1 -21.65 10.50 5.86
CA MET A 1 -20.65 9.95 4.94
C MET A 1 -19.29 10.27 5.52
N ARG A 2 -18.50 9.27 5.89
CA ARG A 2 -17.09 9.49 6.23
C ARG A 2 -16.31 9.59 4.92
N GLU A 3 -15.30 10.42 4.90
CA GLU A 3 -14.51 10.75 3.71
C GLU A 3 -13.37 9.74 3.59
N GLU A 4 -13.39 8.95 2.53
CA GLU A 4 -12.26 8.12 2.12
C GLU A 4 -11.15 9.02 1.58
N LYS A 5 -9.90 8.78 2.01
CA LYS A 5 -8.73 9.48 1.46
C LYS A 5 -7.85 8.46 0.76
N HIS A 6 -7.48 8.74 -0.48
CA HIS A 6 -6.72 7.82 -1.33
C HIS A 6 -5.56 8.53 -2.03
N THR A 7 -4.43 7.84 -2.20
CA THR A 7 -3.36 8.29 -3.11
C THR A 7 -2.65 7.11 -3.77
N THR A 8 -2.34 7.27 -5.06
CA THR A 8 -1.44 6.37 -5.78
C THR A 8 -0.01 6.73 -5.48
N LEU A 9 0.75 5.77 -4.97
CA LEU A 9 2.17 5.94 -4.65
C LEU A 9 3.03 5.72 -5.88
N TYR A 10 2.79 4.62 -6.59
CA TYR A 10 3.55 4.21 -7.77
C TYR A 10 2.62 3.58 -8.82
N ARG A 11 2.89 3.85 -10.09
CA ARG A 11 2.22 3.20 -11.21
C ARG A 11 3.11 3.21 -12.44
N ASP A 12 3.24 2.08 -13.10
CA ASP A 12 3.79 1.99 -14.45
C ASP A 12 2.79 1.36 -15.42
N LYS A 13 3.22 1.19 -16.67
CA LYS A 13 2.41 0.64 -17.76
C LYS A 13 3.20 -0.41 -18.54
N ASN A 14 4.03 -1.19 -17.85
CA ASN A 14 4.72 -2.29 -18.51
C ASN A 14 3.68 -3.25 -19.09
N PRO A 15 3.68 -3.52 -20.41
CA PRO A 15 2.68 -4.38 -21.04
C PRO A 15 2.74 -5.84 -20.55
N ASP A 16 3.89 -6.28 -20.03
CA ASP A 16 4.10 -7.67 -19.61
C ASP A 16 3.77 -7.88 -18.12
N ALA A 17 3.88 -6.83 -17.30
CA ALA A 17 3.60 -6.83 -15.86
C ALA A 17 3.44 -5.38 -15.35
N ALA A 18 2.29 -4.77 -15.57
CA ALA A 18 2.00 -3.42 -15.07
C ALA A 18 1.82 -3.47 -13.55
N ARG A 19 2.42 -2.52 -12.84
CA ARG A 19 2.29 -2.41 -11.38
C ARG A 19 1.53 -1.17 -10.95
N CYS A 20 0.68 -1.31 -9.95
CA CYS A 20 0.06 -0.21 -9.21
C CYS A 20 0.26 -0.40 -7.71
N ILE A 21 0.63 0.67 -7.00
CA ILE A 21 0.72 0.70 -5.55
C ILE A 21 -0.08 1.89 -5.05
N ASP A 22 -1.11 1.60 -4.27
CA ASP A 22 -2.09 2.57 -3.77
C ASP A 22 -2.18 2.49 -2.24
N VAL A 23 -2.58 3.59 -1.62
CA VAL A 23 -2.92 3.63 -0.20
C VAL A 23 -4.24 4.36 0.00
N SER A 24 -5.12 3.79 0.81
CA SER A 24 -6.38 4.39 1.22
C SER A 24 -6.49 4.46 2.74
N ILE A 25 -7.29 5.42 3.21
CA ILE A 25 -7.65 5.58 4.61
C ILE A 25 -9.17 5.68 4.69
N GLU A 26 -9.80 4.64 5.21
CA GLU A 26 -11.24 4.54 5.40
C GLU A 26 -11.53 4.12 6.85
N ASP A 27 -12.50 4.79 7.49
CA ASP A 27 -12.88 4.50 8.88
C ASP A 27 -11.73 4.47 9.91
N GLY A 28 -10.63 5.18 9.61
CA GLY A 28 -9.44 5.23 10.46
C GLY A 28 -8.53 4.01 10.32
N LEU A 29 -8.76 3.16 9.32
CA LEU A 29 -7.92 2.05 8.91
C LEU A 29 -7.21 2.40 7.61
N VAL A 30 -5.97 1.94 7.50
CA VAL A 30 -5.12 2.08 6.34
C VAL A 30 -5.15 0.77 5.57
N GLU A 31 -5.34 0.88 4.27
CA GLU A 31 -5.06 -0.19 3.32
C GLU A 31 -3.91 0.24 2.42
N PHE A 32 -2.88 -0.59 2.30
CA PHE A 32 -1.73 -0.39 1.43
C PHE A 32 -1.68 -1.58 0.48
N GLY A 33 -2.01 -1.34 -0.79
CA GLY A 33 -2.16 -2.38 -1.81
C GLY A 33 -1.07 -2.29 -2.87
N GLN A 34 -0.64 -3.45 -3.36
CA GLN A 34 0.10 -3.61 -4.60
C GLN A 34 -0.69 -4.57 -5.50
N GLN A 35 -0.86 -4.18 -6.76
CA GLN A 35 -1.42 -5.03 -7.80
C GLN A 35 -0.45 -5.07 -8.98
N ASP A 36 -0.08 -6.29 -9.37
CA ASP A 36 0.68 -6.58 -10.58
C ASP A 36 -0.28 -7.27 -11.57
N ILE A 37 -0.32 -6.78 -12.81
CA ILE A 37 -1.26 -7.27 -13.85
C ILE A 37 -0.49 -7.46 -15.15
N GLY A 38 -0.64 -8.62 -15.77
CA GLY A 38 -0.12 -8.86 -17.12
C GLY A 38 0.22 -10.31 -17.40
N PRO A 39 0.64 -10.62 -18.64
CA PRO A 39 0.97 -11.97 -19.07
C PRO A 39 1.98 -12.70 -18.17
N LEU A 40 2.97 -11.98 -17.63
CA LEU A 40 3.95 -12.59 -16.72
C LEU A 40 3.32 -13.02 -15.39
N CYS A 41 2.26 -12.35 -14.93
CA CYS A 41 1.53 -12.77 -13.73
C CYS A 41 0.83 -14.12 -14.00
N GLU A 42 0.20 -14.27 -15.17
CA GLU A 42 -0.45 -15.52 -15.58
C GLU A 42 0.54 -16.67 -15.67
N GLU A 43 1.73 -16.42 -16.25
CA GLU A 43 2.79 -17.43 -16.35
C GLU A 43 3.32 -17.87 -14.98
N MET A 44 3.39 -16.97 -14.00
CA MET A 44 3.99 -17.24 -12.69
C MET A 44 3.00 -17.76 -11.66
N PHE A 45 1.76 -17.26 -11.67
CA PHE A 45 0.77 -17.48 -10.61
C PHE A 45 -0.47 -18.23 -11.10
N GLY A 46 -0.64 -18.38 -12.42
CA GLY A 46 -1.82 -19.00 -13.01
C GLY A 46 -3.06 -18.09 -13.03
N ASP A 47 -2.90 -16.83 -12.67
CA ASP A 47 -3.90 -15.76 -12.81
C ASP A 47 -3.25 -14.52 -13.43
N SER A 48 -4.03 -13.76 -14.19
CA SER A 48 -3.61 -12.55 -14.89
C SER A 48 -3.27 -11.38 -13.97
N ASP A 49 -3.64 -11.48 -12.69
CA ASP A 49 -3.32 -10.54 -11.64
C ASP A 49 -2.65 -11.24 -10.45
N TYR A 50 -1.92 -10.44 -9.67
CA TYR A 50 -1.34 -10.82 -8.40
C TYR A 50 -1.43 -9.61 -7.48
N GLU A 51 -1.94 -9.80 -6.26
CA GLU A 51 -2.12 -8.72 -5.31
C GLU A 51 -1.59 -9.02 -3.92
N ARG A 52 -1.05 -7.96 -3.29
CA ARG A 52 -0.61 -7.97 -1.90
C ARG A 52 -1.24 -6.79 -1.21
N ILE A 53 -1.83 -7.03 -0.04
CA ILE A 53 -2.54 -5.99 0.70
C ILE A 53 -2.14 -6.05 2.18
N ILE A 54 -1.70 -4.92 2.73
CA ILE A 54 -1.65 -4.70 4.18
C ILE A 54 -2.91 -3.91 4.54
N PHE A 55 -3.75 -4.45 5.40
CA PHE A 55 -5.05 -3.86 5.75
C PHE A 55 -5.31 -3.94 7.26
N ASN A 56 -6.44 -3.37 7.69
CA ASN A 56 -6.81 -3.22 9.10
C ASN A 56 -5.77 -2.48 9.96
N LEU A 57 -4.81 -1.78 9.34
CA LEU A 57 -3.77 -1.02 10.04
C LEU A 57 -4.36 0.28 10.59
N PRO A 58 -4.42 0.51 11.92
CA PRO A 58 -5.01 1.74 12.42
C PRO A 58 -4.20 2.97 12.02
N ALA A 59 -4.82 3.92 11.31
CA ALA A 59 -4.18 5.15 10.85
C ALA A 59 -3.56 5.96 12.01
N ARG A 60 -4.13 5.85 13.21
CA ARG A 60 -3.55 6.45 14.44
C ARG A 60 -2.18 5.88 14.80
N GLN A 61 -1.98 4.56 14.66
CA GLN A 61 -0.71 3.91 14.97
C GLN A 61 0.32 4.29 13.93
N LEU A 62 -0.07 4.26 12.65
CA LEU A 62 0.81 4.64 11.56
C LEU A 62 1.25 6.12 11.64
N ARG A 63 0.31 7.03 11.93
CA ARG A 63 0.63 8.45 12.16
C ARG A 63 1.62 8.65 13.30
N ALA A 64 1.44 7.92 14.41
CA ALA A 64 2.36 7.99 15.54
C ALA A 64 3.76 7.49 15.18
N ALA A 65 3.86 6.35 14.47
CA ALA A 65 5.13 5.77 14.04
C ALA A 65 5.87 6.64 13.01
N MET A 66 5.13 7.34 12.14
CA MET A 66 5.70 8.26 11.13
C MET A 66 5.84 9.70 11.62
N HIS A 67 5.52 9.97 12.89
CA HIS A 67 5.60 11.30 13.51
C HIS A 67 4.80 12.40 12.78
N VAL A 68 3.61 12.06 12.29
CA VAL A 68 2.67 13.00 11.63
C VAL A 68 1.38 13.16 12.45
N LYS A 69 0.66 14.27 12.24
CA LYS A 69 -0.52 14.62 13.03
C LYS A 69 -1.83 14.36 12.30
N THR A 70 -1.85 14.48 10.97
CA THR A 70 -3.08 14.34 10.17
C THR A 70 -2.95 13.27 9.10
N ASP A 71 -4.08 12.74 8.63
CA ASP A 71 -4.07 11.76 7.53
C ASP A 71 -3.55 12.39 6.22
N GLY A 72 -3.76 13.69 6.03
CA GLY A 72 -3.22 14.41 4.87
C GLY A 72 -1.68 14.46 4.90
N GLU A 73 -1.10 14.73 6.07
CA GLU A 73 0.36 14.64 6.28
C GLU A 73 0.87 13.21 6.10
N LEU A 74 0.12 12.22 6.58
CA LEU A 74 0.45 10.80 6.38
C LEU A 74 0.53 10.43 4.90
N LEU A 75 -0.50 10.77 4.11
CA LEU A 75 -0.48 10.51 2.66
C LEU A 75 0.65 11.26 1.95
N ALA A 76 0.94 12.49 2.36
CA ALA A 76 2.05 13.26 1.80
C ALA A 76 3.42 12.62 2.11
N VAL A 77 3.62 12.11 3.32
CA VAL A 77 4.83 11.37 3.71
C VAL A 77 4.94 10.06 2.95
N LEU A 78 3.86 9.29 2.85
CA LEU A 78 3.84 8.05 2.08
C LEU A 78 4.18 8.31 0.61
N LYS A 79 3.57 9.32 -0.02
CA LYS A 79 3.84 9.68 -1.41
C LYS A 79 5.30 10.12 -1.63
N ARG A 80 5.87 10.85 -0.68
CA ARG A 80 7.26 11.32 -0.73
C ARG A 80 8.26 10.18 -0.53
N ASP A 81 8.03 9.32 0.45
CA ASP A 81 9.04 8.36 0.92
C ASP A 81 8.87 6.97 0.31
N TYR A 82 7.68 6.63 -0.18
CA TYR A 82 7.30 5.33 -0.76
C TYR A 82 6.76 5.50 -2.19
N GLY A 83 7.17 6.54 -2.92
CA GLY A 83 6.73 6.80 -4.30
C GLY A 83 7.45 5.98 -5.38
N THR A 84 7.86 4.75 -5.09
CA THR A 84 8.74 3.91 -5.93
C THR A 84 8.19 2.49 -6.09
N GLU A 85 8.72 1.73 -7.04
CA GLU A 85 8.25 0.37 -7.39
C GLU A 85 8.40 -0.67 -6.27
N ASP A 86 9.26 -0.41 -5.29
CA ASP A 86 9.58 -1.25 -4.13
C ASP A 86 8.83 -0.82 -2.84
N ALA A 87 7.86 0.10 -2.97
CA ALA A 87 7.17 0.72 -1.86
C ALA A 87 6.51 -0.28 -0.90
N PHE A 88 5.89 -1.33 -1.43
CA PHE A 88 5.21 -2.34 -0.62
C PHE A 88 6.18 -3.06 0.32
N ASP A 89 7.34 -3.50 -0.19
CA ASP A 89 8.31 -4.25 0.62
C ASP A 89 8.93 -3.39 1.72
N ARG A 90 9.25 -2.13 1.39
CA ARG A 90 9.73 -1.17 2.38
C ARG A 90 8.67 -0.87 3.44
N PHE A 91 7.42 -0.69 3.03
CA PHE A 91 6.33 -0.40 3.95
C PHE A 91 6.04 -1.59 4.86
N SER A 92 5.99 -2.81 4.29
CA SER A 92 5.87 -4.07 5.02
C SER A 92 6.95 -4.21 6.09
N LYS A 93 8.21 -3.93 5.73
CA LYS A 93 9.31 -3.90 6.69
C LYS A 93 9.11 -2.85 7.79
N PHE A 94 8.68 -1.64 7.43
CA PHE A 94 8.44 -0.57 8.39
C PHE A 94 7.35 -0.93 9.41
N VAL A 95 6.20 -1.46 8.96
CA VAL A 95 5.10 -1.83 9.88
C VAL A 95 5.51 -2.97 10.81
N HIS A 96 6.28 -3.94 10.31
CA HIS A 96 6.85 -5.02 11.11
C HIS A 96 7.84 -4.51 12.16
N ASP A 97 8.82 -3.69 11.75
CA ASP A 97 9.88 -3.16 12.63
C ASP A 97 9.34 -2.21 13.71
N ASN A 98 8.19 -1.57 13.46
CA ASN A 98 7.49 -0.73 14.45
C ASN A 98 6.44 -1.49 15.27
N HIS A 99 6.31 -2.81 15.09
CA HIS A 99 5.34 -3.66 15.79
C HIS A 99 3.90 -3.15 15.69
N LEU A 100 3.51 -2.66 14.50
CA LEU A 100 2.15 -2.20 14.26
C LEU A 100 1.19 -3.39 14.10
N GLU A 101 -0.07 -3.18 14.45
CA GLU A 101 -1.13 -4.18 14.26
C GLU A 101 -1.70 -4.05 12.85
N TYR A 102 -1.62 -5.12 12.06
CA TYR A 102 -2.12 -5.18 10.69
C TYR A 102 -2.43 -6.62 10.28
N ASP A 103 -3.28 -6.77 9.27
CA ASP A 103 -3.51 -8.02 8.56
C ASP A 103 -2.83 -7.98 7.18
N VAL A 104 -2.56 -9.16 6.61
CA VAL A 104 -1.97 -9.28 5.27
C VAL A 104 -2.76 -10.26 4.41
N TYR A 105 -2.97 -9.87 3.16
CA TYR A 105 -3.50 -10.72 2.10
C TYR A 105 -2.47 -10.82 0.96
N CYS A 106 -2.43 -11.99 0.35
CA CYS A 106 -1.60 -12.31 -0.81
C CYS A 106 -2.41 -13.26 -1.69
N GLY A 107 -2.73 -12.81 -2.90
CA GLY A 107 -3.62 -13.49 -3.85
C GLY A 107 -3.02 -13.51 -5.24
#